data_AF-A0AAW6LZ11-F1
#
_entry.id   AF-A0AAW6LZ11-F1
#
_cell.length_a   1.000
_cell.length_b   1.000
_cell.length_c   1.000
_cell.angle_alpha   90.00
_cell.angle_beta   90.00
_cell.angle_gamma   90.00
#
_symmetry.space_group_name_H-M   'P 1'
#
loop_
_entity.id
_entity.type
_entity.pdbx_description
1 polymer ?
#
loop_
_entity_poly.entity_id
_entity_poly.type
_entity_poly.pdbx_seq_one_letter_code
_entity_poly.pdbx_strand_id
1 'polypeptide(L)'
;MIARGSYKERILKICLNAELNGLLLLDEFQFIQGISTMLKLLTDKFGNLRILCSGSSSLYILQNIEESLMGRVRVIEVLSLSLGLSFVD
;
A
#
# COMPACT_ATOMS: atom_id res chain seq x y z
N MET A 1 -4.03 -5.88 -15.45
CA MET A 1 -4.45 -4.85 -16.44
C MET A 1 -3.64 -3.58 -16.17
N ILE A 2 -2.72 -3.21 -17.06
CA ILE A 2 -1.97 -1.94 -16.92
C ILE A 2 -2.69 -0.89 -17.77
N ALA A 3 -3.51 -0.07 -17.13
CA ALA A 3 -4.22 1.03 -17.77
C ALA A 3 -3.38 2.31 -17.69
N ARG A 4 -3.15 2.98 -18.83
CA ARG A 4 -2.60 4.34 -18.89
C ARG A 4 -3.72 5.35 -18.56
N GLY A 5 -3.49 6.21 -17.56
CA GLY A 5 -4.44 7.21 -17.06
C GLY A 5 -3.94 7.91 -15.79
N SER A 6 -4.58 9.02 -15.40
CA SER A 6 -4.27 9.78 -14.18
C SER A 6 -4.39 8.89 -12.93
N TYR A 7 -3.62 9.17 -11.87
CA TYR A 7 -3.67 8.42 -10.60
C TYR A 7 -5.10 8.28 -10.06
N LYS A 8 -5.90 9.36 -10.16
CA LYS A 8 -7.31 9.39 -9.75
C LYS A 8 -8.19 8.46 -10.59
N GLU A 9 -7.95 8.38 -11.90
CA GLU A 9 -8.70 7.51 -12.82
C GLU A 9 -8.36 6.03 -12.61
N ARG A 10 -7.11 5.71 -12.24
CA ARG A 10 -6.69 4.36 -11.87
C ARG A 10 -7.37 3.92 -10.58
N ILE A 11 -7.37 4.77 -9.56
CA ILE A 11 -8.07 4.53 -8.29
C ILE A 11 -9.58 4.37 -8.54
N LEU A 12 -10.21 5.24 -9.35
CA LEU A 12 -11.63 5.12 -9.68
C LEU A 12 -11.95 3.82 -10.45
N LYS A 13 -11.13 3.43 -11.43
CA LYS A 13 -11.33 2.18 -12.19
C LYS A 13 -11.18 0.95 -11.31
N ILE A 14 -10.33 1.01 -10.30
CA ILE A 14 -10.28 -0.01 -9.25
C ILE A 14 -11.61 0.05 -8.48
N CYS A 15 -11.95 1.15 -7.81
CA CYS A 15 -13.17 1.23 -7.00
C CYS A 15 -14.49 0.89 -7.72
N LEU A 16 -14.56 1.07 -9.06
CA LEU A 16 -15.74 0.81 -9.90
C LEU A 16 -15.84 -0.63 -10.43
N ASN A 17 -14.84 -1.49 -10.24
CA ASN A 17 -14.92 -2.88 -10.70
C ASN A 17 -15.57 -3.75 -9.61
N ALA A 18 -16.76 -4.27 -9.90
CA ALA A 18 -17.59 -4.98 -8.91
C ALA A 18 -16.98 -6.32 -8.43
N GLU A 19 -16.05 -6.90 -9.20
CA GLU A 19 -15.38 -8.16 -8.92
C GLU A 19 -13.86 -7.98 -8.82
N LEU A 20 -13.40 -7.04 -7.99
CA LEU A 20 -11.97 -6.85 -7.80
C LEU A 20 -11.35 -8.05 -7.09
N ASN A 21 -10.55 -8.79 -7.86
CA ASN A 21 -9.79 -9.94 -7.41
C ASN A 21 -8.34 -9.77 -7.87
N GLY A 22 -7.39 -10.15 -7.00
CA GLY A 22 -5.96 -10.12 -7.30
C GLY A 22 -5.15 -9.23 -6.35
N LEU A 23 -4.03 -8.71 -6.84
CA LEU A 23 -3.07 -7.91 -6.07
C LEU A 23 -3.10 -6.45 -6.52
N LEU A 24 -3.44 -5.55 -5.60
CA LEU A 24 -3.30 -4.11 -5.75
C LEU A 24 -1.98 -3.66 -5.14
N LEU A 25 -1.11 -3.08 -5.96
CA LEU A 25 0.16 -2.48 -5.54
C LEU A 25 0.02 -0.97 -5.47
N LEU A 26 0.28 -0.40 -4.30
CA LEU A 26 0.32 1.05 -4.07
C LEU A 26 1.72 1.43 -3.64
N ASP A 27 2.42 2.19 -4.48
CA ASP A 27 3.73 2.72 -4.13
C ASP A 27 3.59 4.16 -3.62
N GLU A 28 4.48 4.53 -2.69
CA GLU A 28 4.51 5.82 -2.01
C GLU A 28 3.12 6.25 -1.48
N PHE A 29 2.42 5.29 -0.87
CA PHE A 29 1.00 5.46 -0.49
C PHE A 29 0.77 6.56 0.54
N GLN A 30 1.79 6.91 1.31
CA GLN A 30 1.71 7.91 2.39
C GLN A 30 1.40 9.33 1.88
N PHE A 31 1.55 9.60 0.58
CA PHE A 31 1.19 10.89 -0.02
C PHE A 31 -0.29 11.00 -0.40
N ILE A 32 -1.07 9.93 -0.25
CA ILE A 32 -2.49 9.91 -0.58
C ILE A 32 -3.28 10.29 0.66
N GLN A 33 -3.93 11.45 0.63
CA GLN A 33 -4.78 11.88 1.74
C GLN A 33 -5.98 10.94 1.92
N GLY A 34 -6.27 10.55 3.17
CA GLY A 34 -7.39 9.67 3.49
C GLY A 34 -7.22 8.23 3.01
N ILE A 35 -5.98 7.81 2.73
CA ILE A 35 -5.67 6.48 2.21
C ILE A 35 -6.14 5.36 3.15
N SER A 36 -6.10 5.56 4.46
CA SER A 36 -6.49 4.52 5.41
C SER A 36 -7.97 4.18 5.37
N THR A 37 -8.82 5.21 5.28
CA THR A 37 -10.25 5.01 5.05
C THR A 37 -10.51 4.30 3.72
N MET A 38 -9.77 4.67 2.67
CA MET A 38 -9.89 4.03 1.36
C MET A 38 -9.48 2.54 1.41
N LEU A 39 -8.33 2.24 2.03
CA LEU A 39 -7.84 0.88 2.23
C LEU A 39 -8.84 0.04 3.03
N LYS A 40 -9.40 0.59 4.11
CA LYS A 40 -10.42 -0.07 4.92
C LYS A 40 -11.63 -0.44 4.07
N LEU A 41 -12.17 0.50 3.29
CA LEU A 41 -13.31 0.25 2.41
C LEU A 41 -13.00 -0.82 1.37
N LEU A 42 -11.79 -0.83 0.80
CA LEU A 42 -11.38 -1.85 -0.15
C LEU A 42 -11.27 -3.23 0.49
N THR A 43 -10.64 -3.34 1.67
CA THR A 43 -10.49 -4.62 2.37
C THR A 43 -11.82 -5.17 2.89
N ASP A 44 -12.73 -4.30 3.33
CA ASP A 44 -14.04 -4.70 3.86
C ASP A 44 -14.98 -5.15 2.72
N LYS A 45 -14.87 -4.52 1.54
CA LYS A 45 -15.75 -4.83 0.39
C LYS A 45 -15.25 -5.97 -0.49
N PHE A 46 -13.93 -6.16 -0.62
CA PHE A 46 -13.33 -7.12 -1.55
C PHE A 46 -12.48 -8.16 -0.83
N GLY A 47 -13.10 -9.25 -0.36
CA GLY A 47 -12.40 -10.31 0.38
C GLY A 47 -11.28 -11.03 -0.38
N ASN A 48 -11.32 -10.99 -1.73
CA ASN A 48 -10.30 -11.61 -2.60
C ASN A 48 -9.22 -10.61 -3.06
N LEU A 49 -9.30 -9.35 -2.64
CA LEU A 49 -8.33 -8.33 -2.98
C LEU A 49 -7.20 -8.32 -1.96
N ARG A 50 -5.99 -8.65 -2.41
CA ARG A 50 -4.76 -8.43 -1.63
C ARG A 50 -4.23 -7.04 -1.95
N ILE A 51 -3.87 -6.29 -0.93
CA ILE A 51 -3.29 -4.96 -1.09
C ILE A 51 -1.87 -4.99 -0.52
N LEU A 52 -0.90 -4.56 -1.31
CA LEU A 52 0.47 -4.34 -0.88
C LEU A 52 0.80 -2.87 -1.07
N CYS A 53 1.14 -2.22 0.03
CA CYS A 53 1.55 -0.83 0.06
C CYS A 53 3.06 -0.74 0.30
N SER A 54 3.72 0.15 -0.42
CA SER A 54 5.13 0.50 -0.30
C SER A 54 5.26 1.98 0.01
N GLY A 55 6.31 2.35 0.72
CA GLY A 55 6.70 3.75 0.88
C GLY A 55 8.05 3.87 1.57
N SER A 56 8.81 4.87 1.16
CA SER A 56 10.13 5.16 1.72
C SER A 56 10.08 5.83 3.10
N SER A 57 8.96 6.49 3.44
CA SER A 57 8.88 7.30 4.65
C SER A 57 8.14 6.60 5.80
N SER A 58 8.88 5.85 6.62
CA SER A 58 8.34 5.06 7.74
C SER A 58 7.51 5.88 8.73
N LEU A 59 7.91 7.12 9.05
CA LEU A 59 7.16 8.00 9.95
C LEU A 59 5.78 8.35 9.41
N TYR A 60 5.69 8.76 8.14
CA TYR A 60 4.43 9.12 7.50
C TYR A 60 3.55 7.89 7.25
N ILE A 61 4.15 6.72 7.01
CA ILE A 61 3.44 5.45 6.92
C ILE A 61 2.74 5.14 8.24
N LEU A 62 3.47 5.19 9.36
CA LEU A 62 2.91 4.90 10.68
C LEU A 62 1.84 5.91 11.09
N GLN A 63 2.00 7.19 10.75
CA GLN A 63 0.99 8.22 11.01
C GLN A 63 -0.28 8.05 10.17
N ASN A 64 -0.14 7.57 8.93
CA ASN A 64 -1.30 7.34 8.08
C ASN A 64 -2.04 6.07 8.48
N ILE A 65 -1.39 5.03 9.04
CA ILE A 65 -2.07 3.81 9.49
C ILE A 65 -2.91 4.13 10.74
N GLU A 66 -4.20 4.36 10.51
CA GLU A 66 -5.16 4.61 11.57
C GLU A 66 -5.53 3.32 12.32
N GLU A 67 -6.06 3.47 13.54
CA GLU A 67 -6.65 2.37 14.32
C GLU A 67 -7.68 1.56 13.53
N SER A 68 -8.33 2.20 12.57
CA SER A 68 -9.34 1.61 11.69
C SER A 68 -8.81 0.43 10.84
N LEU A 69 -7.50 0.38 10.63
CA LEU A 69 -6.78 -0.69 9.92
C LEU A 69 -6.13 -1.73 10.84
N MET A 70 -6.23 -1.56 12.17
CA MET A 70 -5.64 -2.48 13.14
C MET A 70 -6.18 -3.90 12.94
N GLY A 71 -5.27 -4.89 13.01
CA GLY A 71 -5.57 -6.30 12.75
C GLY A 71 -5.76 -6.66 11.28
N ARG A 72 -5.86 -5.69 10.36
CA ARG A 72 -5.95 -5.91 8.90
C ARG A 72 -4.64 -5.63 8.17
N VAL A 73 -3.66 -5.02 8.85
CA VAL A 73 -2.37 -4.62 8.27
C VAL A 73 -1.24 -5.49 8.83
N ARG A 74 -0.32 -5.86 7.94
CA ARG A 74 1.00 -6.38 8.31
C ARG A 74 2.05 -5.43 7.77
N VAL A 75 2.91 -4.93 8.64
CA VAL A 75 4.03 -4.05 8.28
C VAL A 75 5.29 -4.89 8.18
N ILE A 76 6.01 -4.76 7.08
CA ILE A 76 7.31 -5.37 6.87
C ILE A 76 8.30 -4.22 6.68
N GLU A 77 9.26 -4.09 7.58
CA GLU A 77 10.32 -3.10 7.44
C GLU A 77 11.40 -3.64 6.50
N VAL A 78 11.71 -2.86 5.46
CA VAL A 78 12.79 -3.17 4.52
C VAL A 78 13.98 -2.28 4.86
N LEU A 79 15.06 -2.91 5.33
CA LEU A 79 16.27 -2.19 5.73
C LEU A 79 17.08 -1.74 4.50
N SER A 80 17.87 -0.68 4.69
CA SER A 80 18.83 -0.23 3.68
C SER A 80 19.83 -1.33 3.35
N LEU A 81 20.26 -1.34 2.09
CA LEU A 81 21.31 -2.25 1.65
C LEU A 81 22.61 -1.91 2.39
N SER A 82 23.16 -2.86 3.15
CA SER A 82 24.49 -2.72 3.73
C SER A 82 25.52 -3.39 2.82
N LEU A 83 26.55 -2.63 2.44
CA LEU A 83 27.77 -3.20 1.88
C LEU A 83 28.52 -3.82 3.06
N GLY A 84 28.41 -5.13 3.23
CA GLY A 84 29.23 -5.86 4.19
C GLY A 84 30.69 -5.66 3.83
N LEU A 85 31.37 -4.68 4.44
CA LEU A 85 32.82 -4.68 4.49
C LEU A 85 33.20 -5.90 5.34
N SER A 86 33.46 -7.02 4.66
CA SER A 86 34.40 -8.00 5.17
C SER A 86 35.71 -7.25 5.33
N PHE A 87 36.02 -6.86 6.56
CA PHE A 87 37.37 -6.48 6.96
C PHE A 87 38.26 -7.66 6.61
N VAL A 88 39.04 -7.51 5.55
CA VAL A 88 40.24 -8.31 5.34
C VAL A 88 41.34 -7.45 5.96
N ASP A 89 41.72 -7.82 7.19
CA ASP A 89 42.98 -7.38 7.80
C ASP A 89 44.17 -7.76 6.91
#